data_AF-A0A7S1FPW3-F1
#
_entry.id   AF-A0A7S1FPW3-F1
#
_cell.length_a   1.000
_cell.length_b   1.000
_cell.length_c   1.000
_cell.angle_alpha   90.00
_cell.angle_beta   90.00
_cell.angle_gamma   90.00
#
_symmetry.space_group_name_H-M   'P 1'
#
loop_
_entity.id
_entity.type
_entity.pdbx_description
1 polymer ?
#
loop_
_entity_poly.entity_id
_entity_poly.type
_entity_poly.pdbx_seq_one_letter_code
_entity_poly.pdbx_strand_id
1 'polypeptide(L)'
;MSPPLPFRFARSSPLVLLLLTFLFRPTFSFLLPAFLSPHAASRPLPLPLPPLRAADGFDEETDVIVVGAGLGGLCAAAVLRSVYSRSVLVLESHDVAGGCAHAYDRRAGPDGPEFRFDSGPTIVLGCSTFPRNPLQQILEATGAAADVEWIPYDGWGMAVRDAAEEDGWSRWKFPVGEEGAFRRSAVARFGGPRAAEEFEGLRAATAPLVSVGASVPAMAMRADGANVVPLLRYPGALWDIVKAGEDVVSGPFEEFLNGPRYAGTDGWLRGLLD
;
A
#
# COMPACT_ATOMS: atom_id res chain seq x y z
N MET A 1 -36.34 -23.28 -46.02
CA MET A 1 -35.11 -23.92 -45.51
C MET A 1 -33.99 -22.90 -45.58
N SER A 2 -33.68 -22.27 -44.45
CA SER A 2 -32.57 -21.32 -44.24
C SER A 2 -32.02 -21.58 -42.82
N PRO A 3 -30.71 -21.36 -42.56
CA PRO A 3 -29.97 -22.02 -41.48
C PRO A 3 -30.13 -21.35 -40.10
N PRO A 4 -29.78 -22.04 -38.99
CA PRO A 4 -29.83 -21.47 -37.64
C PRO A 4 -28.57 -20.66 -37.29
N LEU A 5 -28.77 -19.56 -36.58
CA LEU A 5 -27.74 -18.77 -35.89
C LEU A 5 -27.33 -19.46 -34.57
N PRO A 6 -26.04 -19.41 -34.16
CA PRO A 6 -25.67 -19.66 -32.78
C PRO A 6 -25.22 -18.36 -32.10
N PHE A 7 -26.07 -17.78 -31.25
CA PHE A 7 -25.62 -16.92 -30.15
C PHE A 7 -26.03 -17.59 -28.84
N ARG A 8 -25.06 -18.19 -28.17
CA ARG A 8 -25.20 -18.65 -26.78
C ARG A 8 -25.13 -17.43 -25.87
N PHE A 9 -26.20 -17.17 -25.11
CA PHE A 9 -26.16 -16.27 -23.96
C PHE A 9 -25.22 -16.88 -22.90
N ALA A 10 -24.14 -16.18 -22.57
CA ALA A 10 -23.35 -16.49 -21.38
C ALA A 10 -24.21 -16.21 -20.13
N ARG A 11 -24.16 -17.15 -19.17
CA ARG A 11 -24.81 -17.03 -17.87
C ARG A 11 -24.35 -15.74 -17.18
N SER A 12 -25.28 -14.81 -16.96
CA SER A 12 -25.05 -13.63 -16.13
C SER A 12 -24.87 -14.05 -14.67
N SER A 13 -23.76 -13.59 -14.07
CA SER A 13 -23.44 -13.75 -12.65
C SER A 13 -24.50 -13.06 -11.78
N PRO A 14 -24.95 -13.64 -10.65
CA PRO A 14 -25.96 -13.06 -9.76
C PRO A 14 -25.60 -11.68 -9.19
N LEU A 15 -24.32 -11.28 -9.26
CA LEU A 15 -23.82 -9.96 -8.88
C LEU A 15 -24.34 -8.82 -9.79
N VAL A 16 -24.60 -9.09 -11.07
CA VAL A 16 -25.09 -8.07 -12.02
C VAL A 16 -26.57 -7.74 -11.78
N LEU A 17 -27.35 -8.71 -11.28
CA LEU A 17 -28.78 -8.52 -11.03
C LEU A 17 -29.06 -7.76 -9.72
N LEU A 18 -28.14 -7.83 -8.75
CA LEU A 18 -28.26 -7.12 -7.47
C LEU A 18 -27.92 -5.62 -7.61
N LEU A 19 -26.99 -5.26 -8.51
CA LEU A 19 -26.66 -3.87 -8.78
C LEU A 19 -27.79 -3.12 -9.50
N LEU A 20 -28.56 -3.82 -10.34
CA LEU A 20 -29.65 -3.21 -11.11
C LEU A 20 -30.93 -2.98 -10.30
N THR A 21 -31.16 -3.73 -9.21
CA THR A 21 -32.34 -3.54 -8.35
C THR A 21 -32.22 -2.34 -7.40
N PHE A 22 -31.02 -1.85 -7.11
CA PHE A 22 -30.81 -0.62 -6.33
C PHE A 22 -30.92 0.67 -7.16
N LEU A 23 -30.78 0.59 -8.49
CA LEU A 23 -30.83 1.76 -9.38
C LEU A 23 -32.25 2.18 -9.82
N PHE A 24 -33.29 1.37 -9.55
CA PHE A 24 -34.65 1.59 -10.03
C PHE A 24 -35.75 1.50 -8.95
N ARG A 25 -35.55 2.17 -7.81
CA ARG A 25 -36.68 2.58 -6.95
C ARG A 25 -36.76 4.11 -6.92
N PRO A 26 -37.75 4.73 -7.59
CA PRO A 26 -37.97 6.16 -7.48
C PRO A 26 -38.64 6.47 -6.13
N THR A 27 -38.51 7.71 -5.69
CA THR A 27 -39.09 8.32 -4.47
C THR A 27 -38.45 7.95 -3.14
N PHE A 28 -37.38 8.67 -2.79
CA PHE A 28 -37.31 9.34 -1.49
C PHE A 28 -36.57 10.68 -1.66
N SER A 29 -37.31 11.76 -1.45
CA SER A 29 -36.76 13.12 -1.34
C SER A 29 -36.06 13.22 0.02
N PHE A 30 -34.75 13.38 0.02
CA PHE A 30 -34.02 13.87 1.18
C PHE A 30 -33.01 14.92 0.72
N LEU A 31 -33.11 16.07 1.38
CA LEU A 31 -32.25 17.25 1.32
C LEU A 31 -30.80 16.90 1.01
N LEU A 32 -30.26 17.47 -0.07
CA LEU A 32 -28.82 17.52 -0.32
C LEU A 32 -28.13 18.19 0.88
N PRO A 33 -27.24 17.51 1.62
CA PRO A 33 -26.21 18.22 2.36
C PRO A 33 -25.10 18.57 1.37
N ALA A 34 -24.68 19.82 1.40
CA ALA A 34 -23.49 20.30 0.69
C ALA A 34 -22.25 19.52 1.14
N PHE A 35 -21.90 18.45 0.43
CA PHE A 35 -20.61 17.77 0.51
C PHE A 35 -19.89 17.91 -0.83
N LEU A 36 -19.47 19.14 -1.13
CA LEU A 36 -18.43 19.41 -2.11
C LEU A 36 -17.15 19.78 -1.35
N SER A 37 -16.60 18.79 -0.64
CA SER A 37 -15.17 18.63 -0.43
C SER A 37 -14.91 17.24 0.16
N PRO A 38 -14.31 16.29 -0.59
CA PRO A 38 -14.04 14.94 -0.09
C PRO A 38 -12.98 14.87 1.03
N HIS A 39 -12.45 16.01 1.49
CA HIS A 39 -11.32 16.07 2.44
C HIS A 39 -11.65 16.74 3.78
N ALA A 40 -12.92 17.06 4.06
CA ALA A 40 -13.29 17.76 5.29
C ALA A 40 -14.49 17.11 6.00
N ALA A 41 -14.39 15.83 6.32
CA ALA A 41 -15.16 15.29 7.44
C ALA A 41 -14.40 15.66 8.72
N SER A 42 -15.02 16.45 9.58
CA SER A 42 -14.53 16.87 10.89
C SER A 42 -13.98 15.68 11.68
N ARG A 43 -12.66 15.54 11.69
CA ARG A 43 -11.93 14.58 12.53
C ARG A 43 -12.15 14.95 14.00
N PRO A 44 -12.62 14.05 14.87
CA PRO A 44 -12.37 14.24 16.29
C PRO A 44 -10.85 14.36 16.46
N LEU A 45 -10.39 15.38 17.19
CA LEU A 45 -8.96 15.54 17.48
C LEU A 45 -8.50 14.24 18.16
N PRO A 46 -7.55 13.48 17.58
CA PRO A 46 -7.01 12.33 18.26
C PRO A 46 -6.37 12.82 19.56
N LEU A 47 -6.68 12.17 20.67
CA LEU A 47 -5.92 12.37 21.89
C LEU A 47 -4.48 11.91 21.60
N PRO A 48 -3.45 12.73 21.88
CA PRO A 48 -2.07 12.31 21.71
C PRO A 48 -1.86 11.04 22.54
N LEU A 49 -1.36 9.99 21.89
CA LEU A 49 -1.05 8.75 22.59
C LEU A 49 0.12 9.05 23.54
N PRO A 50 -0.02 8.80 24.85
CA PRO A 50 1.12 8.93 25.75
C PRO A 50 2.24 8.00 25.27
N PRO A 51 3.52 8.37 25.48
CA PRO A 51 4.64 7.49 25.13
C PRO A 51 4.44 6.13 25.79
N LEU A 52 4.68 5.05 25.03
CA LEU A 52 4.65 3.68 25.55
C LEU A 52 5.63 3.58 26.72
N ARG A 53 5.09 3.61 27.94
CA ARG A 53 5.79 3.20 29.15
C ARG A 53 5.21 1.87 29.56
N ALA A 54 6.08 0.98 30.04
CA ALA A 54 5.62 -0.18 30.78
C ALA A 54 4.68 0.33 31.89
N ALA A 55 3.45 -0.17 31.91
CA ALA A 55 2.51 0.19 32.95
C ALA A 55 2.95 -0.53 34.24
N ASP A 56 2.87 0.17 35.38
CA ASP A 56 3.19 -0.40 36.70
C ASP A 56 2.14 -1.45 37.17
N GLY A 57 1.16 -1.76 36.31
CA GLY A 57 0.12 -2.76 36.47
C GLY A 57 -0.75 -2.81 35.21
N PHE A 58 -1.58 -3.84 35.08
CA PHE A 58 -2.58 -3.96 34.01
C PHE A 58 -3.91 -4.42 34.60
N ASP A 59 -5.02 -4.05 33.95
CA ASP A 59 -6.33 -4.56 34.31
C ASP A 59 -6.38 -6.08 34.07
N GLU A 60 -6.82 -6.85 35.07
CA GLU A 60 -6.92 -8.31 34.95
C GLU A 60 -7.89 -8.76 33.84
N GLU A 61 -8.80 -7.87 33.42
CA GLU A 61 -9.77 -8.08 32.35
C GLU A 61 -9.58 -7.08 31.22
N THR A 62 -9.41 -7.58 29.99
CA THR A 62 -9.30 -6.77 28.77
C THR A 62 -9.97 -7.48 27.60
N ASP A 63 -10.49 -6.74 26.63
CA ASP A 63 -11.16 -7.30 25.46
C ASP A 63 -10.18 -8.08 24.57
N VAL A 64 -8.95 -7.58 24.43
CA VAL A 64 -7.93 -8.15 23.53
C VAL A 64 -6.54 -8.09 24.15
N ILE A 65 -5.83 -9.22 24.10
CA ILE A 65 -4.40 -9.27 24.42
C ILE A 65 -3.61 -9.40 23.11
N VAL A 66 -2.65 -8.50 22.91
CA VAL A 66 -1.68 -8.54 21.81
C VAL A 66 -0.33 -8.95 22.36
N VAL A 67 0.23 -10.04 21.85
CA VAL A 67 1.56 -10.52 22.23
C VAL A 67 2.57 -10.11 21.16
N GLY A 68 3.56 -9.31 21.56
CA GLY A 68 4.59 -8.70 20.72
C GLY A 68 4.29 -7.23 20.40
N ALA A 69 5.19 -6.35 20.82
CA ALA A 69 5.17 -4.91 20.54
C ALA A 69 5.98 -4.55 19.28
N GLY A 70 5.98 -5.42 18.28
CA GLY A 70 6.47 -5.08 16.93
C GLY A 70 5.52 -4.15 16.18
N LEU A 71 5.93 -3.65 15.01
CA LEU A 71 5.11 -2.77 14.16
C LEU A 71 3.69 -3.32 13.93
N GLY A 72 3.56 -4.60 13.59
CA GLY A 72 2.26 -5.24 13.38
C GLY A 72 1.38 -5.29 14.64
N GLY A 73 1.97 -5.68 15.78
CA GLY A 73 1.24 -5.76 17.06
C GLY A 73 0.80 -4.39 17.57
N LEU A 74 1.70 -3.39 17.51
CA LEU A 74 1.38 -2.01 17.87
C LEU A 74 0.33 -1.39 16.94
N CYS A 75 0.41 -1.65 15.63
CA CYS A 75 -0.61 -1.21 14.68
C CYS A 75 -1.98 -1.83 14.99
N ALA A 76 -2.03 -3.14 15.23
CA ALA A 76 -3.27 -3.83 15.58
C ALA A 76 -3.87 -3.27 16.88
N ALA A 77 -3.06 -3.12 17.92
CA ALA A 77 -3.48 -2.56 19.21
C ALA A 77 -4.01 -1.13 19.07
N ALA A 78 -3.31 -0.28 18.32
CA ALA A 78 -3.71 1.11 18.09
C ALA A 78 -5.03 1.20 17.32
N VAL A 79 -5.24 0.36 16.30
CA VAL A 79 -6.51 0.30 15.55
C VAL A 79 -7.65 -0.19 16.45
N LEU A 80 -7.45 -1.29 17.18
CA LEU A 80 -8.45 -1.84 18.11
C LEU A 80 -8.87 -0.81 19.17
N ARG A 81 -7.92 -0.08 19.73
CA ARG A 81 -8.18 0.95 20.73
C ARG A 81 -8.82 2.20 20.13
N SER A 82 -8.21 2.81 19.11
CA SER A 82 -8.60 4.14 18.61
C SER A 82 -9.78 4.09 17.65
N VAL A 83 -9.93 3.03 16.86
CA VAL A 83 -10.99 2.91 15.84
C VAL A 83 -12.18 2.10 16.36
N TYR A 84 -11.91 1.04 17.13
CA TYR A 84 -12.95 0.11 17.60
C TYR A 84 -13.27 0.23 19.10
N SER A 85 -12.64 1.17 19.81
CA SER A 85 -12.89 1.44 21.23
C SER A 85 -12.79 0.20 22.12
N ARG A 86 -11.84 -0.70 21.81
CA ARG A 86 -11.55 -1.88 22.63
C ARG A 86 -10.49 -1.57 23.68
N SER A 87 -10.62 -2.18 24.85
CA SER A 87 -9.52 -2.30 25.80
C SER A 87 -8.50 -3.29 25.25
N VAL A 88 -7.22 -2.92 25.28
CA VAL A 88 -6.15 -3.73 24.71
C VAL A 88 -4.96 -3.75 25.65
N LEU A 89 -4.49 -4.95 25.99
CA LEU A 89 -3.23 -5.19 26.67
C LEU A 89 -2.16 -5.62 25.66
N VAL A 90 -1.04 -4.92 25.61
CA VAL A 90 0.11 -5.31 24.78
C VAL A 90 1.20 -5.88 25.69
N LEU A 91 1.64 -7.11 25.41
CA LEU A 91 2.69 -7.78 26.14
C LEU A 91 3.94 -7.89 25.27
N GLU A 92 5.08 -7.43 25.76
CA GLU A 92 6.38 -7.56 25.11
C GLU A 92 7.35 -8.27 26.04
N SER A 93 8.07 -9.24 25.48
CA SER A 93 9.11 -10.01 26.17
C SER A 93 10.43 -9.25 26.27
N HIS A 94 10.68 -8.35 25.32
CA HIS A 94 11.83 -7.45 25.33
C HIS A 94 11.62 -6.26 26.27
N ASP A 95 12.74 -5.66 26.65
CA ASP A 95 12.83 -4.42 27.41
C ASP A 95 12.47 -3.16 26.58
N VAL A 96 12.39 -3.30 25.26
CA VAL A 96 12.08 -2.23 24.31
C VAL A 96 10.98 -2.64 23.33
N ALA A 97 10.09 -1.70 23.03
CA ALA A 97 9.09 -1.87 21.97
C ALA A 97 9.72 -1.69 20.58
N GLY A 98 9.10 -2.29 19.57
CA GLY A 98 9.50 -2.23 18.16
C GLY A 98 9.80 -3.59 17.53
N GLY A 99 9.97 -4.65 18.34
CA GLY A 99 10.27 -5.99 17.84
C GLY A 99 11.53 -6.01 16.97
N CYS A 100 11.49 -6.66 15.81
CA CYS A 100 12.60 -6.66 14.84
C CYS A 100 12.89 -5.27 14.21
N ALA A 101 12.07 -4.25 14.49
CA ALA A 101 12.23 -2.90 14.01
C ALA A 101 12.44 -1.89 15.16
N HIS A 102 12.94 -2.34 16.32
CA HIS A 102 13.24 -1.45 17.43
C HIS A 102 14.44 -0.55 17.13
N ALA A 103 14.46 0.60 17.79
CA ALA A 103 15.61 1.49 17.82
C ALA A 103 16.35 1.35 19.15
N TYR A 104 17.66 1.60 19.13
CA TYR A 104 18.52 1.54 20.29
C TYR A 104 19.60 2.62 20.23
N ASP A 105 20.01 3.13 21.40
CA ASP A 105 21.00 4.19 21.51
C ASP A 105 22.39 3.60 21.81
N ARG A 106 23.44 4.17 21.21
CA ARG A 106 24.86 3.81 21.43
C ARG A 106 25.74 5.04 21.45
N ARG A 107 26.72 5.07 22.35
CA ARG A 107 27.69 6.15 22.47
C ARG A 107 29.02 5.82 21.80
N ALA A 108 29.60 6.75 21.05
CA ALA A 108 30.89 6.59 20.40
C ALA A 108 32.08 6.85 21.36
N GLY A 109 32.24 5.99 22.37
CA GLY A 109 33.25 6.12 23.43
C GLY A 109 32.76 6.93 24.64
N PRO A 110 33.58 7.09 25.71
CA PRO A 110 33.13 7.71 26.97
C PRO A 110 32.59 9.13 26.80
N ASP A 111 33.32 9.95 26.04
CA ASP A 111 33.02 11.38 25.81
C ASP A 111 32.47 11.67 24.41
N GLY A 112 32.14 10.62 23.65
CA GLY A 112 31.64 10.75 22.29
C GLY A 112 30.14 11.07 22.21
N PRO A 113 29.66 11.46 21.01
CA PRO A 113 28.23 11.65 20.79
C PRO A 113 27.46 10.33 20.93
N GLU A 114 26.20 10.47 21.31
CA GLU A 114 25.21 9.39 21.28
C GLU A 114 24.53 9.34 19.92
N PHE A 115 24.35 8.12 19.42
CA PHE A 115 23.70 7.84 18.15
C PHE A 115 22.51 6.90 18.41
N ARG A 116 21.41 7.19 17.73
CA ARG A 116 20.26 6.28 17.65
C ARG A 116 20.39 5.45 16.39
N PHE A 117 20.32 4.13 16.56
CA PHE A 117 20.31 3.16 15.48
C PHE A 117 18.95 2.48 15.44
N ASP A 118 18.52 2.07 14.26
CA ASP A 118 17.39 1.15 14.10
C ASP A 118 17.87 -0.21 13.58
N SER A 119 17.17 -1.26 14.00
CA SER A 119 17.36 -2.62 13.49
C SER A 119 16.46 -2.96 12.29
N GLY A 120 15.65 -1.98 11.87
CA GLY A 120 14.38 -2.19 11.19
C GLY A 120 14.39 -1.80 9.71
N PRO A 121 13.20 -1.52 9.14
CA PRO A 121 13.02 -1.41 7.70
C PRO A 121 13.92 -0.34 7.11
N THR A 122 14.79 -0.75 6.18
CA THR A 122 15.72 0.15 5.50
C THR A 122 15.00 1.20 4.67
N ILE A 123 13.75 0.94 4.24
CA ILE A 123 12.96 1.83 3.36
C ILE A 123 11.47 1.67 3.66
N VAL A 124 10.76 2.80 3.79
CA VAL A 124 9.30 2.85 3.94
C VAL A 124 8.70 3.71 2.82
N LEU A 125 8.08 3.07 1.82
CA LEU A 125 7.53 3.74 0.64
C LEU A 125 6.09 4.18 0.87
N GLY A 126 5.71 5.37 0.37
CA GLY A 126 4.31 5.83 0.38
C GLY A 126 3.81 6.40 1.70
N CYS A 127 4.70 6.82 2.61
CA CYS A 127 4.29 7.49 3.84
C CYS A 127 4.18 9.01 3.73
N SER A 128 5.03 9.64 2.91
CA SER A 128 5.07 11.10 2.76
C SER A 128 4.16 11.63 1.64
N THR A 129 3.82 10.80 0.65
CA THR A 129 2.99 11.16 -0.51
C THR A 129 1.72 10.31 -0.61
N PHE A 130 0.78 10.72 -1.46
CA PHE A 130 -0.36 9.89 -1.85
C PHE A 130 -0.04 9.05 -3.09
N PRO A 131 -0.59 7.82 -3.22
CA PRO A 131 -1.44 7.13 -2.25
C PRO A 131 -0.67 6.70 -1.00
N ARG A 132 -1.33 6.74 0.17
CA ARG A 132 -0.72 6.34 1.45
C ARG A 132 -0.51 4.83 1.50
N ASN A 133 0.63 4.38 1.99
CA ASN A 133 0.83 2.97 2.32
C ASN A 133 -0.02 2.56 3.56
N PRO A 134 -0.17 1.25 3.85
CA PRO A 134 -0.99 0.78 4.96
C PRO A 134 -0.55 1.34 6.33
N LEU A 135 0.76 1.47 6.57
CA LEU A 135 1.28 2.01 7.82
C LEU A 135 0.83 3.46 8.04
N GLN A 136 0.99 4.31 7.03
CA GLN A 136 0.58 5.71 7.08
C GLN A 136 -0.94 5.84 7.21
N GLN A 137 -1.73 4.98 6.56
CA GLN A 137 -3.19 4.94 6.76
C GLN A 137 -3.54 4.65 8.23
N ILE A 138 -2.83 3.70 8.87
CA ILE A 138 -3.03 3.38 10.29
C ILE A 138 -2.64 4.55 11.18
N LEU A 139 -1.47 5.16 10.95
CA LEU A 139 -1.02 6.34 11.71
C LEU A 139 -2.03 7.50 11.59
N GLU A 140 -2.61 7.71 10.41
CA GLU A 140 -3.62 8.73 10.17
C GLU A 140 -4.96 8.40 10.86
N ALA A 141 -5.35 7.12 10.90
CA ALA A 141 -6.59 6.65 11.53
C ALA A 141 -6.51 6.67 13.06
N THR A 142 -5.32 6.43 13.62
CA THR A 142 -5.07 6.42 15.07
C THR A 142 -4.67 7.79 15.62
N GLY A 143 -4.33 8.73 14.73
CA GLY A 143 -3.87 10.07 15.08
C GLY A 143 -2.36 10.20 15.29
N ALA A 144 -1.63 9.09 15.30
CA ALA A 144 -0.19 9.06 15.50
C ALA A 144 0.62 9.66 14.34
N ALA A 145 -0.01 9.94 13.19
CA ALA A 145 0.68 10.56 12.04
C ALA A 145 1.27 11.94 12.36
N ALA A 146 0.71 12.68 13.33
CA ALA A 146 1.23 13.99 13.73
C ALA A 146 2.56 13.89 14.50
N ASP A 147 2.86 12.71 15.06
CA ASP A 147 4.06 12.46 15.86
C ASP A 147 5.23 11.93 15.01
N VAL A 148 5.04 11.79 13.70
CA VAL A 148 6.03 11.22 12.77
C VAL A 148 6.41 12.24 11.72
N GLU A 149 7.70 12.59 11.70
CA GLU A 149 8.31 13.32 10.59
C GLU A 149 8.81 12.34 9.53
N TRP A 150 8.32 12.48 8.31
CA TRP A 150 8.80 11.71 7.16
C TRP A 150 9.83 12.49 6.37
N ILE A 151 11.07 12.02 6.37
CA ILE A 151 12.17 12.58 5.57
C ILE A 151 12.28 11.79 4.26
N PRO A 152 11.96 12.38 3.09
CA PRO A 152 12.07 11.68 1.82
C PRO A 152 13.55 11.39 1.46
N TYR A 153 13.81 10.21 0.92
CA TYR A 153 15.10 9.92 0.28
C TYR A 153 15.31 10.83 -0.93
N ASP A 154 16.57 11.19 -1.19
CA ASP A 154 16.94 12.00 -2.36
C ASP A 154 16.94 11.20 -3.67
N GLY A 155 17.03 9.87 -3.57
CA GLY A 155 16.89 8.94 -4.69
C GLY A 155 17.36 7.53 -4.37
N TRP A 156 17.21 6.63 -5.33
CA TRP A 156 17.74 5.27 -5.27
C TRP A 156 19.08 5.21 -5.97
N GLY A 157 20.13 4.93 -5.21
CA GLY A 157 21.49 4.76 -5.72
C GLY A 157 21.74 3.35 -6.24
N MET A 158 22.40 3.24 -7.38
CA MET A 158 22.81 1.99 -8.01
C MET A 158 24.29 2.04 -8.38
N ALA A 159 24.98 0.92 -8.20
CA ALA A 159 26.32 0.70 -8.71
C ALA A 159 26.29 -0.47 -9.70
N VAL A 160 26.74 -0.23 -10.92
CA VAL A 160 26.80 -1.22 -11.99
C VAL A 160 28.25 -1.35 -12.47
N ARG A 161 28.66 -2.57 -12.85
CA ARG A 161 29.99 -2.78 -13.41
C ARG A 161 30.11 -2.01 -14.72
N ASP A 162 31.20 -1.26 -14.84
CA ASP A 162 31.49 -0.48 -16.04
C ASP A 162 33.00 -0.47 -16.27
N ALA A 163 33.44 -1.13 -17.34
CA ALA A 163 34.85 -1.23 -17.69
C ALA A 163 35.45 0.10 -18.19
N ALA A 164 34.60 1.11 -18.46
CA ALA A 164 35.06 2.45 -18.83
C ALA A 164 35.46 3.29 -17.62
N GLU A 165 35.03 2.92 -16.40
CA GLU A 165 35.37 3.62 -15.16
C GLU A 165 36.67 3.05 -14.54
N GLU A 166 37.50 3.92 -13.96
CA GLU A 166 38.81 3.54 -13.42
C GLU A 166 38.72 2.49 -12.29
N ASP A 167 37.71 2.60 -11.43
CA ASP A 167 37.46 1.62 -10.35
C ASP A 167 36.55 0.45 -10.79
N GLY A 168 36.12 0.43 -12.06
CA GLY A 168 35.25 -0.59 -12.64
C GLY A 168 33.77 -0.44 -12.29
N TRP A 169 33.34 0.67 -11.68
CA TRP A 169 31.96 0.88 -11.22
C TRP A 169 31.36 2.22 -11.63
N SER A 170 30.34 2.16 -12.50
CA SER A 170 29.48 3.32 -12.75
C SER A 170 28.42 3.43 -11.65
N ARG A 171 28.37 4.59 -10.99
CA ARG A 171 27.39 4.93 -9.95
C ARG A 171 26.39 5.94 -10.48
N TRP A 172 25.12 5.70 -10.19
CA TRP A 172 24.03 6.57 -10.63
C TRP A 172 22.87 6.54 -9.64
N LYS A 173 22.02 7.56 -9.68
CA LYS A 173 20.83 7.63 -8.85
C LYS A 173 19.63 8.16 -9.63
N PHE A 174 18.43 7.81 -9.19
CA PHE A 174 17.19 8.37 -9.72
C PHE A 174 16.19 8.64 -8.59
N PRO A 175 15.33 9.68 -8.71
CA PRO A 175 14.28 9.93 -7.73
C PRO A 175 13.29 8.77 -7.64
N VAL A 176 13.01 8.28 -6.42
CA VAL A 176 12.01 7.23 -6.19
C VAL A 176 10.63 7.84 -6.05
N GLY A 177 9.63 7.26 -6.69
CA GLY A 177 8.24 7.71 -6.61
C GLY A 177 7.88 8.86 -7.54
N GLU A 178 8.84 9.43 -8.28
CA GLU A 178 8.57 10.41 -9.32
C GLU A 178 8.18 9.72 -10.64
N GLU A 179 7.10 10.18 -11.27
CA GLU A 179 6.61 9.60 -12.51
C GLU A 179 7.64 9.69 -13.64
N GLY A 180 7.92 8.52 -14.25
CA GLY A 180 8.85 8.40 -15.37
C GLY A 180 10.33 8.58 -15.00
N ALA A 181 10.68 8.80 -13.72
CA ALA A 181 12.09 8.93 -13.32
C ALA A 181 12.90 7.68 -13.67
N PHE A 182 12.36 6.49 -13.44
CA PHE A 182 12.99 5.22 -13.83
C PHE A 182 13.17 5.11 -15.36
N ARG A 183 12.16 5.52 -16.13
CA ARG A 183 12.19 5.52 -17.60
C ARG A 183 13.27 6.46 -18.17
N ARG A 184 13.40 7.66 -17.60
CA ARG A 184 14.39 8.66 -18.03
C ARG A 184 15.80 8.39 -17.53
N SER A 185 15.95 7.51 -16.53
CA SER A 185 17.25 7.11 -15.97
C SER A 185 17.63 5.69 -16.42
N ALA A 186 17.29 4.67 -15.64
CA ALA A 186 17.70 3.29 -15.82
C ALA A 186 17.44 2.77 -17.24
N VAL A 187 16.20 2.94 -17.73
CA VAL A 187 15.80 2.40 -19.03
C VAL A 187 16.49 3.14 -20.17
N ALA A 188 16.55 4.47 -20.11
CA ALA A 188 17.21 5.29 -21.13
C ALA A 188 18.73 5.04 -21.19
N ARG A 189 19.36 4.80 -20.03
CA ARG A 189 20.82 4.62 -19.92
C ARG A 189 21.27 3.21 -20.27
N PHE A 190 20.51 2.19 -19.89
CA PHE A 190 20.97 0.79 -19.97
C PHE A 190 20.11 -0.12 -20.85
N GLY A 191 18.83 0.21 -21.07
CA GLY A 191 17.89 -0.68 -21.73
C GLY A 191 17.82 -0.56 -23.27
N GLY A 192 18.22 0.59 -23.82
CA GLY A 192 18.11 0.87 -25.26
C GLY A 192 16.66 1.06 -25.75
N PRO A 193 16.44 1.28 -27.07
CA PRO A 193 15.12 1.63 -27.61
C PRO A 193 14.04 0.56 -27.38
N ARG A 194 14.42 -0.72 -27.44
CA ARG A 194 13.49 -1.84 -27.23
C ARG A 194 13.01 -1.93 -25.78
N ALA A 195 13.91 -1.83 -24.79
CA ALA A 195 13.50 -1.90 -23.39
C ALA A 195 12.59 -0.73 -22.99
N ALA A 196 12.74 0.43 -23.65
CA ALA A 196 11.82 1.54 -23.48
C ALA A 196 10.40 1.22 -23.94
N GLU A 197 10.24 0.61 -25.11
CA GLU A 197 8.94 0.17 -25.63
C GLU A 197 8.33 -0.92 -24.73
N GLU A 198 9.14 -1.90 -24.33
CA GLU A 198 8.71 -2.97 -23.42
C GLU A 198 8.30 -2.41 -22.05
N PHE A 199 9.05 -1.45 -21.49
CA PHE A 199 8.73 -0.85 -20.21
C PHE A 199 7.39 -0.10 -20.26
N GLU A 200 7.11 0.65 -21.33
CA GLU A 200 5.79 1.29 -21.48
C GLU A 200 4.68 0.26 -21.71
N GLY A 201 4.95 -0.83 -22.44
CA GLY A 201 4.02 -1.95 -22.59
C GLY A 201 3.66 -2.59 -21.24
N LEU A 202 4.65 -2.84 -20.39
CA LEU A 202 4.44 -3.39 -19.05
C LEU A 202 3.66 -2.41 -18.16
N ARG A 203 3.97 -1.10 -18.22
CA ARG A 203 3.21 -0.06 -17.50
C ARG A 203 1.76 -0.02 -17.95
N ALA A 204 1.50 -0.11 -19.26
CA ALA A 204 0.14 -0.13 -19.78
C ALA A 204 -0.62 -1.38 -19.33
N ALA A 205 0.03 -2.56 -19.36
CA ALA A 205 -0.56 -3.81 -18.91
C ALA A 205 -0.88 -3.83 -17.41
N THR A 206 0.00 -3.24 -16.58
CA THR A 206 -0.13 -3.21 -15.12
C THR A 206 -0.91 -2.01 -14.58
N ALA A 207 -1.27 -1.03 -15.43
CA ALA A 207 -2.02 0.16 -15.02
C ALA A 207 -3.29 -0.15 -14.20
N PRO A 208 -4.10 -1.19 -14.52
CA PRO A 208 -5.27 -1.55 -13.71
C PRO A 208 -4.93 -2.01 -12.29
N LEU A 209 -3.77 -2.67 -12.10
CA LEU A 209 -3.31 -3.11 -10.77
C LEU A 209 -3.05 -1.90 -9.88
N VAL A 210 -2.39 -0.89 -10.45
CA VAL A 210 -2.02 0.33 -9.75
C VAL A 210 -3.24 1.19 -9.47
N SER A 211 -4.15 1.36 -10.44
CA SER A 211 -5.37 2.17 -10.24
C SER A 211 -6.28 1.60 -9.16
N VAL A 212 -6.41 0.27 -9.11
CA VAL A 212 -7.22 -0.39 -8.08
C VAL A 212 -6.50 -0.39 -6.73
N GLY A 213 -5.22 -0.76 -6.68
CA GLY A 213 -4.44 -0.78 -5.44
C GLY A 213 -4.26 0.59 -4.80
N ALA A 214 -4.24 1.66 -5.60
CA ALA A 214 -4.16 3.04 -5.10
C ALA A 214 -5.50 3.63 -4.65
N SER A 215 -6.62 3.10 -5.17
CA SER A 215 -7.96 3.65 -4.91
C SER A 215 -8.69 3.00 -3.74
N VAL A 216 -8.32 1.77 -3.37
CA VAL A 216 -8.83 1.08 -2.18
C VAL A 216 -7.83 1.21 -1.04
N PRO A 217 -8.18 1.89 0.07
CA PRO A 217 -7.34 1.87 1.26
C PRO A 217 -7.15 0.43 1.75
N ALA A 218 -5.91 0.04 2.05
CA ALA A 218 -5.60 -1.30 2.54
C ALA A 218 -6.38 -1.63 3.82
N MET A 219 -6.63 -0.63 4.68
CA MET A 219 -7.47 -0.78 5.87
C MET A 219 -8.94 -1.12 5.58
N ALA A 220 -9.43 -0.83 4.37
CA ALA A 220 -10.79 -1.16 3.95
C ALA A 220 -10.89 -2.55 3.33
N MET A 221 -9.76 -3.18 2.99
CA MET A 221 -9.73 -4.53 2.43
C MET A 221 -9.95 -5.58 3.52
N ARG A 222 -10.71 -6.62 3.22
CA ARG A 222 -10.88 -7.81 4.06
C ARG A 222 -10.40 -9.05 3.30
N ALA A 223 -10.04 -10.09 4.04
CA ALA A 223 -9.70 -11.38 3.44
C ALA A 223 -10.94 -12.28 3.26
N ASP A 224 -12.07 -11.93 3.89
CA ASP A 224 -13.32 -12.70 3.81
C ASP A 224 -14.17 -12.27 2.59
N GLY A 225 -15.07 -13.15 2.16
CA GLY A 225 -16.00 -12.89 1.05
C GLY A 225 -16.98 -11.72 1.29
N ALA A 226 -16.92 -11.08 2.46
CA ALA A 226 -17.72 -9.89 2.81
C ALA A 226 -17.06 -8.56 2.39
N ASN A 227 -16.00 -8.62 1.58
CA ASN A 227 -15.28 -7.47 1.01
C ASN A 227 -16.15 -6.38 0.39
N VAL A 228 -17.32 -6.73 -0.13
CA VAL A 228 -18.21 -5.79 -0.81
C VAL A 228 -18.67 -4.68 0.14
N VAL A 229 -18.94 -4.98 1.41
CA VAL A 229 -19.57 -4.01 2.34
C VAL A 229 -18.66 -2.80 2.65
N PRO A 230 -17.37 -2.97 3.01
CA PRO A 230 -16.46 -1.84 3.12
C PRO A 230 -16.22 -1.11 1.80
N LEU A 231 -16.15 -1.84 0.68
CA LEU A 231 -15.89 -1.28 -0.65
C LEU A 231 -17.03 -0.39 -1.17
N LEU A 232 -18.27 -0.53 -0.66
CA LEU A 232 -19.37 0.38 -0.98
C LEU A 232 -19.07 1.84 -0.61
N ARG A 233 -18.13 2.10 0.31
CA ARG A 233 -17.67 3.45 0.66
C ARG A 233 -16.74 4.05 -0.40
N TYR A 234 -16.29 3.26 -1.37
CA TYR A 234 -15.34 3.62 -2.42
C TYR A 234 -15.94 3.32 -3.81
N PRO A 235 -17.02 4.00 -4.21
CA PRO A 235 -17.76 3.68 -5.44
C PRO A 235 -16.89 3.79 -6.72
N GLY A 236 -15.91 4.70 -6.75
CA GLY A 236 -14.96 4.81 -7.85
C GLY A 236 -14.05 3.59 -7.95
N ALA A 237 -13.47 3.16 -6.83
CA ALA A 237 -12.63 1.97 -6.77
C ALA A 237 -13.41 0.69 -7.12
N LEU A 238 -14.66 0.57 -6.64
CA LEU A 238 -15.54 -0.54 -6.99
C LEU A 238 -15.83 -0.58 -8.50
N TRP A 239 -16.06 0.58 -9.11
CA TRP A 239 -16.24 0.69 -10.55
C TRP A 239 -14.99 0.29 -11.32
N ASP A 240 -13.81 0.68 -10.85
CA ASP A 240 -12.53 0.30 -11.45
C ASP A 240 -12.25 -1.20 -11.32
N ILE A 241 -12.57 -1.83 -10.17
CA ILE A 241 -12.51 -3.28 -9.99
C ILE A 241 -13.44 -4.01 -10.96
N VAL A 242 -14.70 -3.55 -11.07
CA VAL A 242 -15.70 -4.16 -11.98
C VAL A 242 -15.25 -4.05 -13.44
N LYS A 243 -14.64 -2.92 -13.82
CA LYS A 243 -14.09 -2.73 -15.16
C LYS A 243 -12.84 -3.56 -15.44
N ALA A 244 -11.92 -3.65 -14.47
CA ALA A 244 -10.68 -4.39 -14.61
C ALA A 244 -10.94 -5.91 -14.62
N GLY A 245 -11.90 -6.38 -13.83
CA GLY A 245 -12.14 -7.79 -13.54
C GLY A 245 -11.39 -8.22 -12.28
N GLU A 246 -12.08 -8.96 -11.40
CA GLU A 246 -11.54 -9.39 -10.09
C GLU A 246 -10.23 -10.19 -10.25
N ASP A 247 -10.19 -11.13 -11.21
CA ASP A 247 -9.04 -11.97 -11.50
C ASP A 247 -7.77 -11.18 -11.87
N VAL A 248 -7.93 -9.95 -12.35
CA VAL A 248 -6.79 -9.08 -12.69
C VAL A 248 -6.14 -8.52 -11.44
N VAL A 249 -6.94 -8.18 -10.43
CA VAL A 249 -6.50 -7.46 -9.23
C VAL A 249 -5.98 -8.41 -8.16
N SER A 250 -6.55 -9.62 -8.08
CA SER A 250 -6.18 -10.63 -7.07
C SER A 250 -5.34 -11.78 -7.62
N GLY A 251 -5.13 -11.82 -8.94
CA GLY A 251 -4.33 -12.83 -9.62
C GLY A 251 -2.82 -12.70 -9.38
N PRO A 252 -2.04 -13.74 -9.72
CA PRO A 252 -0.59 -13.70 -9.56
C PRO A 252 0.04 -12.67 -10.50
N PHE A 253 1.04 -11.94 -10.00
CA PHE A 253 1.80 -10.99 -10.82
C PHE A 253 2.56 -11.69 -11.96
N GLU A 254 2.77 -13.01 -11.85
CA GLU A 254 3.39 -13.84 -12.88
C GLU A 254 2.74 -13.68 -14.26
N GLU A 255 1.42 -13.45 -14.35
CA GLU A 255 0.75 -13.28 -15.64
C GLU A 255 1.21 -12.05 -16.44
N PHE A 256 1.79 -11.07 -15.74
CA PHE A 256 2.36 -9.86 -16.31
C PHE A 256 3.88 -9.96 -16.56
N LEU A 257 4.51 -11.06 -16.12
CA LEU A 257 5.93 -11.34 -16.34
C LEU A 257 6.12 -12.41 -17.42
N ASN A 258 5.37 -13.51 -17.30
CA ASN A 258 5.50 -14.73 -18.10
C ASN A 258 4.31 -14.93 -19.07
N GLY A 259 3.36 -13.99 -19.11
CA GLY A 259 2.10 -14.12 -19.86
C GLY A 259 1.01 -14.87 -19.08
N PRO A 260 -0.26 -14.82 -19.55
CA PRO A 260 -0.68 -14.37 -20.87
C PRO A 260 -0.96 -12.86 -21.00
N ARG A 261 -0.96 -12.09 -19.90
CA ARG A 261 -1.35 -10.67 -19.93
C ARG A 261 -0.26 -9.77 -20.48
N TYR A 262 0.98 -10.06 -20.10
CA TYR A 262 2.16 -9.44 -20.67
C TYR A 262 3.32 -10.42 -20.54
N ALA A 263 4.12 -10.53 -21.60
CA ALA A 263 5.36 -11.28 -21.61
C ALA A 263 6.42 -10.35 -22.19
N GLY A 264 7.39 -9.95 -21.36
CA GLY A 264 8.60 -9.32 -21.85
C GLY A 264 9.37 -10.30 -22.73
N THR A 265 10.15 -9.79 -23.68
CA THR A 265 11.03 -10.65 -24.48
C THR A 265 12.39 -10.82 -23.77
N ASP A 266 13.25 -11.72 -24.26
CA ASP A 266 14.59 -12.00 -23.71
C ASP A 266 15.56 -10.80 -23.84
N GLY A 267 15.32 -9.73 -23.07
CA GLY A 267 16.03 -8.46 -23.14
C GLY A 267 16.35 -7.86 -21.77
N TRP A 268 16.87 -6.63 -21.78
CA TRP A 268 17.30 -5.93 -20.56
C TRP A 268 16.20 -5.82 -19.50
N LEU A 269 14.97 -5.53 -19.91
CA LEU A 269 13.84 -5.42 -18.98
C LEU A 269 13.53 -6.77 -18.33
N ARG A 270 13.67 -7.88 -19.06
CA ARG A 270 13.47 -9.23 -18.50
C ARG A 270 14.52 -9.54 -17.44
N GLY A 271 15.79 -9.29 -17.72
CA GLY A 271 16.87 -9.47 -16.75
C GLY A 271 16.81 -8.54 -15.53
N LEU A 272 15.99 -7.48 -15.56
CA LEU A 272 15.69 -6.66 -14.38
C LEU A 272 14.56 -7.26 -13.52
N LEU A 273 13.63 -7.97 -14.16
CA LEU A 273 12.42 -8.51 -13.51
C LEU A 273 12.64 -9.92 -12.93
N ASP A 274 13.63 -10.66 -13.44
CA ASP A 274 14.12 -11.93 -12.90
C ASP A 274 15.03 -11.74 -11.68
#